data_AF-A0A8S1C4L5-F1
#
_entry.id   AF-A0A8S1C4L5-F1
#
_cell.length_a   1.000
_cell.length_b   1.000
_cell.length_c   1.000
_cell.angle_alpha   90.00
_cell.angle_beta   90.00
_cell.angle_gamma   90.00
#
_symmetry.space_group_name_H-M   'P 1'
#
loop_
_entity.id
_entity.type
_entity.pdbx_description
1 polymer ?
#
loop_
_entity_poly.entity_id
_entity_poly.type
_entity_poly.pdbx_seq_one_letter_code
_entity_poly.pdbx_strand_id
1 'polypeptide(L)' 'MIEEGLGFISSPNRINVALTRARALLIVVGDPHLLKIDSNWRAVLIDCVRRNAYLGCDLPFQNQPAINSHKKEVW' A
#
# COMPACT_ATOMS: atom_id res chain seq x y z
N MET A 1 2.76 14.35 -23.03
CA MET A 1 2.25 13.99 -21.70
C MET A 1 3.44 13.52 -20.89
N ILE A 2 3.80 14.24 -19.85
CA ILE A 2 4.90 13.86 -18.97
C ILE A 2 4.29 12.88 -17.96
N GLU A 3 4.68 11.61 -18.01
CA GLU A 3 4.52 10.73 -16.85
C GLU A 3 5.48 11.24 -15.78
N GLU A 4 5.02 12.16 -14.93
CA GLU A 4 5.69 12.46 -13.67
C GLU A 4 5.45 11.28 -12.71
N GLY A 5 5.98 10.11 -13.09
CA GLY A 5 6.02 8.95 -12.23
C GLY A 5 6.81 9.29 -10.96
N LEU A 6 6.54 8.60 -9.85
CA LEU A 6 7.17 8.79 -8.54
C LEU A 6 8.70 8.55 -8.52
N GLY A 7 9.36 8.61 -9.68
CA GLY A 7 10.78 8.41 -9.91
C GLY A 7 11.23 7.07 -9.35
N PHE A 8 12.09 7.14 -8.34
CA PHE A 8 12.66 6.01 -7.64
C PHE A 8 11.61 5.03 -7.07
N ILE A 9 10.45 5.52 -6.68
CA ILE A 9 9.40 4.73 -6.01
C ILE A 9 8.70 3.79 -7.01
N SER A 10 8.53 4.21 -8.27
CA SER A 10 7.80 3.46 -9.31
C SER A 10 8.64 2.36 -10.00
N SER A 11 9.79 1.98 -9.44
CA SER A 11 10.61 0.90 -10.02
C SER A 11 10.18 -0.47 -9.47
N PRO A 12 9.63 -1.38 -10.30
CA PRO A 12 9.16 -2.69 -9.83
C PRO A 12 10.27 -3.54 -9.20
N ASN A 13 11.49 -3.46 -9.75
CA ASN A 13 12.65 -4.18 -9.22
C ASN A 13 13.00 -3.72 -7.79
N ARG A 14 12.86 -2.43 -7.49
CA ARG A 14 13.17 -1.89 -6.15
C ARG A 14 12.15 -2.35 -5.12
N ILE A 15 10.86 -2.41 -5.50
CA ILE A 15 9.79 -2.91 -4.64
C ILE A 15 10.04 -4.38 -4.29
N ASN A 16 10.36 -5.23 -5.28
CA ASN A 16 10.63 -6.64 -5.04
C ASN A 16 11.77 -6.85 -4.03
N VAL A 17 12.85 -6.07 -4.16
CA VAL A 17 13.95 -6.11 -3.19
C VAL A 17 13.46 -5.66 -1.82
N ALA A 18 12.80 -4.50 -1.72
CA ALA A 18 12.31 -3.97 -0.45
C ALA A 18 11.40 -4.96 0.28
N LEU A 19 10.49 -5.64 -0.43
CA LEU A 19 9.54 -6.59 0.16
C LEU A 19 10.19 -7.92 0.58
N THR A 20 11.27 -8.37 -0.08
CA THR A 20 11.81 -9.73 0.12
C THR A 20 13.09 -9.80 0.95
N ARG A 21 13.66 -8.67 1.40
CA ARG A 21 14.86 -8.67 2.27
C ARG A 21 14.56 -8.99 3.74
N ALA A 22 13.35 -8.69 4.21
CA ALA A 22 12.98 -8.96 5.59
C ALA A 22 12.91 -10.47 5.86
N ARG A 23 13.55 -10.92 6.95
CA ARG A 23 13.54 -12.34 7.37
C ARG A 23 12.58 -12.65 8.52
N ALA A 24 12.14 -11.63 9.26
CA ALA A 24 11.29 -11.78 10.43
C ALA A 24 10.08 -10.82 10.41
N LEU A 25 10.32 -9.52 10.19
CA LEU A 25 9.27 -8.50 10.10
C LEU A 25 9.61 -7.46 9.05
N LEU A 26 8.63 -7.09 8.23
CA LEU A 26 8.71 -5.99 7.27
C LEU A 26 7.81 -4.84 7.76
N ILE A 27 8.41 -3.68 7.99
CA ILE A 27 7.68 -2.44 8.29
C ILE A 27 7.93 -1.47 7.15
N VAL A 28 6.86 -0.97 6.53
CA VAL A 28 6.91 0.03 5.47
C VAL A 28 6.39 1.35 6.04
N VAL A 29 7.21 2.40 5.95
CA VAL A 29 6.83 3.76 6.37
C VAL A 29 6.78 4.65 5.14
N GLY A 30 5.65 5.32 4.91
CA GLY A 30 5.48 6.24 3.78
C GLY A 30 4.07 6.83 3.74
N ASP A 31 3.87 7.85 2.89
CA ASP A 31 2.56 8.45 2.68
C ASP A 31 1.70 7.59 1.74
N PRO A 32 0.60 6.97 2.23
CA PRO A 32 -0.25 6.13 1.40
C PRO A 32 -0.97 6.92 0.29
N HIS A 33 -1.14 8.24 0.42
CA HIS A 33 -1.72 9.08 -0.62
C HIS A 33 -0.82 9.22 -1.84
N LEU A 34 0.50 9.16 -1.64
CA LEU A 34 1.49 9.13 -2.71
C LEU A 34 1.70 7.72 -3.24
N LEU A 35 1.86 6.73 -2.34
CA LEU A 35 2.11 5.34 -2.72
C LEU A 35 0.99 4.73 -3.56
N LYS A 36 -0.26 5.18 -3.41
CA LYS A 36 -1.38 4.70 -4.24
C LYS A 36 -1.29 5.03 -5.73
N ILE A 37 -0.48 6.04 -6.08
CA ILE A 37 -0.34 6.53 -7.46
C ILE A 37 0.37 5.46 -8.31
N ASP A 38 1.33 4.74 -7.73
CA ASP A 38 1.98 3.59 -8.36
C ASP A 38 1.14 2.32 -8.20
N SER A 39 0.96 1.56 -9.28
CA SER A 39 0.13 0.34 -9.27
C SER A 39 0.68 -0.77 -8.39
N ASN A 40 2.01 -0.91 -8.28
CA ASN A 40 2.64 -1.95 -7.48
C ASN A 40 2.55 -1.61 -5.98
N TRP A 41 2.89 -0.37 -5.61
CA TRP A 41 2.71 0.08 -4.23
C TRP A 41 1.26 0.10 -3.78
N ARG A 42 0.34 0.45 -4.68
CA ARG A 42 -1.10 0.32 -4.44
C ARG A 42 -1.50 -1.13 -4.11
N ALA A 43 -0.98 -2.11 -4.85
CA ALA A 43 -1.25 -3.51 -4.57
C ALA A 43 -0.73 -3.93 -3.19
N VAL A 44 0.47 -3.47 -2.81
CA VAL A 44 1.04 -3.69 -1.47
C VAL A 44 0.15 -3.07 -0.39
N LEU A 45 -0.28 -1.81 -0.55
CA LEU A 45 -1.17 -1.15 0.41
C LEU A 45 -2.49 -1.91 0.58
N ILE A 46 -3.11 -2.35 -0.52
CA ILE A 46 -4.35 -3.13 -0.46
C ILE A 46 -4.14 -4.45 0.28
N ASP A 47 -3.02 -5.14 0.04
CA ASP A 47 -2.68 -6.38 0.75
C ASP A 47 -2.47 -6.13 2.25
N CYS A 48 -1.77 -5.06 2.65
CA CYS A 48 -1.64 -4.66 4.05
C CYS A 48 -2.99 -4.41 4.73
N VAL A 49 -3.91 -3.72 4.06
CA VAL A 49 -5.27 -3.48 4.59
C VAL A 49 -6.04 -4.79 4.74
N ARG A 50 -5.99 -5.66 3.73
CA ARG A 50 -6.67 -6.97 3.77
C ARG A 50 -6.17 -7.86 4.90
N ARG A 51 -4.90 -7.71 5.29
CA ARG A 51 -4.28 -8.45 6.41
C ARG A 51 -4.45 -7.77 7.77
N ASN A 52 -5.21 -6.66 7.83
CA ASN A 52 -5.32 -5.82 9.03
C ASN A 52 -3.96 -5.34 9.58
N ALA A 53 -3.00 -5.11 8.67
CA ALA A 53 -1.62 -4.71 8.97
C ALA A 53 -1.33 -3.24 8.58
N TYR A 54 -2.37 -2.47 8.26
CA TYR A 54 -2.28 -1.05 7.97
C TYR A 54 -2.66 -0.24 9.21
N LEU A 55 -1.81 0.73 9.58
CA LEU A 55 -1.98 1.60 10.74
C LEU A 55 -1.55 3.03 10.36
N GLY A 56 -2.05 4.03 11.09
CA GLY A 56 -1.67 5.43 10.91
C GLY A 56 -2.80 6.26 10.31
N CYS A 57 -2.51 6.98 9.22
CA CYS A 57 -3.45 7.93 8.61
C CYS A 57 -4.61 7.25 7.87
N ASP A 58 -5.61 8.04 7.47
CA ASP A 58 -6.78 7.53 6.76
C ASP A 58 -6.44 6.81 5.45
N LEU A 59 -7.20 5.75 5.17
CA LEU A 59 -7.02 4.98 3.95
C LEU A 59 -7.35 5.83 2.72
N PRO A 60 -6.47 5.89 1.71
CA PRO A 60 -6.73 6.71 0.54
C PRO A 60 -7.77 6.09 -0.43
N PHE A 61 -8.38 4.95 -0.05
CA PHE A 61 -9.28 4.13 -0.86
C PHE A 61 -10.70 4.02 -0.29
N GLN A 62 -11.09 4.88 0.66
CA GLN A 62 -12.36 4.81 1.42
C GLN A 62 -13.64 4.57 0.57
N ASN A 63 -13.62 4.91 -0.73
CA ASN A 63 -14.74 4.71 -1.66
C ASN A 63 -14.70 3.40 -2.48
N GLN A 64 -13.82 2.43 -2.17
CA GLN A 64 -13.79 1.13 -2.87
C GLN A 64 -14.62 0.06 -2.14
N PRO A 65 -15.66 -0.51 -2.77
CA PRO A 65 -16.58 -1.44 -2.11
C PRO A 65 -15.91 -2.73 -1.63
N ALA A 66 -14.80 -3.15 -2.26
CA ALA A 66 -14.10 -4.39 -1.92
C ALA A 66 -13.34 -4.35 -0.57
N ILE A 67 -12.97 -3.16 -0.06
CA ILE A 67 -12.29 -3.01 1.24
C ILE A 67 -13.28 -2.87 2.40
N ASN A 68 -14.53 -2.51 2.12
CA ASN A 68 -15.55 -2.19 3.13
C ASN A 68 -16.29 -3.43 3.66
N SER A 69 -16.05 -4.61 3.09
CA SER A 69 -16.72 -5.86 3.49
C SER A 69 -16.31 -6.39 4.88
N HIS A 70 -15.20 -5.91 5.46
CA HIS A 70 -14.70 -6.37 6.77
C HIS A 70 -14.89 -5.36 7.91
N LYS A 71 -15.40 -4.14 7.63
CA LYS A 71 -15.67 -3.13 8.68
C LYS A 71 -17.03 -3.29 9.38
N LYS A 72 -17.73 -4.42 9.20
CA LYS A 72 -19.10 -4.62 9.73
C LYS A 72 -19.23 -5.47 10.99
N GLU A 73 -18.17 -6.01 11.56
CA GLU A 73 -18.24 -6.69 12.85
C GLU A 73 -17.15 -6.19 13.79
N VAL A 74 -17.49 -6.13 15.08
CA VAL A 74 -16.73 -5.56 16.21
C VAL A 74 -17.06 -4.09 16.51
N TRP A 75 -18.23 -3.90 17.16
CA TRP A 75 -18.21 -3.37 18.52
C TRP A 75 -17.90 -4.51 19.48
#